data_AF-A0A6A4GA03-F1
#
_entry.id   AF-A0A6A4GA03-F1
#
_cell.length_a   1.000
_cell.length_b   1.000
_cell.length_c   1.000
_cell.angle_alpha   90.00
_cell.angle_beta   90.00
_cell.angle_gamma   90.00
#
_symmetry.space_group_name_H-M   'P 1'
#
loop_
_entity.id
_entity.type
_entity.pdbx_description
1 polymer ?
#
loop_
_entity_poly.entity_id
_entity_poly.type
_entity_poly.pdbx_seq_one_letter_code
_entity_poly.pdbx_strand_id
1 'polypeptide(L)'
;MAPELFDYTTTSRPSVSTDMYALGCTILEIFTGAPPFPEIRHDAAVTFRVMNRFRPSRPAQGFTDGLWRVVERCWAHFNDRP
;
A
#
# COMPACT_ATOMS: atom_id res chain seq x y z
N MET A 1 -2.53 1.50 -6.59
CA MET A 1 -3.41 0.33 -6.82
C MET A 1 -2.96 -0.83 -5.96
N ALA A 2 -3.88 -1.71 -5.55
CA ALA A 2 -3.54 -2.90 -4.78
C ALA A 2 -2.82 -3.96 -5.64
N PRO A 3 -1.83 -4.71 -5.10
CA PRO A 3 -1.01 -5.65 -5.88
C PRO A 3 -1.81 -6.72 -6.61
N GLU A 4 -2.85 -7.24 -5.98
CA GLU A 4 -3.65 -8.34 -6.53
C GLU A 4 -4.41 -7.97 -7.81
N LEU A 5 -4.62 -6.68 -8.08
CA LEU A 5 -5.21 -6.21 -9.34
C LEU A 5 -4.29 -6.41 -10.55
N PHE A 6 -3.00 -6.67 -10.33
CA PHE A 6 -2.02 -6.92 -11.37
C PHE A 6 -1.70 -8.41 -11.55
N ASP A 7 -2.31 -9.28 -10.75
CA ASP A 7 -2.16 -10.72 -10.92
C ASP A 7 -2.96 -11.19 -12.14
N TYR A 8 -2.26 -11.64 -13.17
CA TYR A 8 -2.86 -12.13 -14.41
C TYR A 8 -3.34 -13.59 -14.31
N THR A 9 -2.98 -14.30 -13.23
CA THR A 9 -3.42 -15.68 -12.99
C THR A 9 -4.81 -15.76 -12.39
N THR A 10 -5.30 -14.66 -11.81
CA THR A 10 -6.60 -14.55 -11.19
C THR A 10 -7.39 -13.39 -11.80
N THR A 11 -8.71 -13.53 -11.96
CA THR A 11 -9.57 -12.42 -12.39
C THR A 11 -9.91 -11.52 -11.20
N SER A 12 -8.91 -10.81 -10.69
CA SER A 12 -9.09 -9.85 -9.60
C SER A 12 -9.86 -8.61 -10.05
N ARG A 13 -10.83 -8.19 -9.25
CA ARG A 13 -11.66 -6.99 -9.47
C ARG A 13 -11.50 -6.03 -8.30
N PRO A 14 -11.74 -4.72 -8.51
CA PRO A 14 -11.87 -3.77 -7.40
C PRO A 14 -12.87 -4.29 -6.36
N SER A 15 -12.50 -4.15 -5.09
CA SER A 15 -13.24 -4.63 -3.93
C SER A 15 -12.91 -3.76 -2.71
N VAL A 16 -13.65 -3.95 -1.62
CA VAL A 16 -13.36 -3.29 -0.35
C VAL A 16 -11.90 -3.54 0.10
N SER A 17 -11.39 -4.76 -0.10
CA SER A 17 -10.00 -5.09 0.24
C SER A 17 -8.97 -4.32 -0.59
N THR A 18 -9.25 -4.07 -1.88
CA THR A 18 -8.36 -3.25 -2.73
C THR A 18 -8.43 -1.78 -2.34
N ASP A 19 -9.61 -1.30 -1.93
CA ASP A 19 -9.81 0.07 -1.46
C ASP A 19 -9.08 0.30 -0.13
N MET A 20 -9.06 -0.69 0.77
CA MET A 20 -8.29 -0.62 2.01
C MET A 20 -6.79 -0.48 1.76
N TYR A 21 -6.25 -1.18 0.75
CA TYR A 21 -4.85 -0.98 0.36
C TYR A 21 -4.60 0.45 -0.14
N ALA A 22 -5.50 0.96 -1.00
CA ALA A 22 -5.40 2.33 -1.50
C ALA A 22 -5.48 3.35 -0.35
N LEU A 23 -6.38 3.14 0.62
CA LEU A 23 -6.51 3.97 1.81
C LEU A 23 -5.20 4.03 2.61
N GLY A 24 -4.51 2.90 2.83
CA GLY A 24 -3.21 2.90 3.50
C GLY A 24 -2.17 3.76 2.77
N CYS A 25 -2.12 3.66 1.44
CA CYS A 25 -1.26 4.50 0.60
C CYS A 25 -1.63 5.99 0.71
N THR A 26 -2.92 6.32 0.66
CA THR A 26 -3.42 7.69 0.79
C THR A 26 -3.11 8.30 2.16
N ILE A 27 -3.29 7.55 3.25
CA ILE A 27 -2.93 8.03 4.59
C ILE A 27 -1.42 8.32 4.65
N LEU A 28 -0.58 7.43 4.12
CA LEU A 28 0.85 7.68 4.07
C LEU A 28 1.18 8.97 3.32
N GLU A 29 0.61 9.14 2.12
CA GLU A 29 0.83 10.30 1.26
C GLU A 29 0.38 11.62 1.91
N ILE A 30 -0.75 11.63 2.61
CA ILE A 30 -1.24 12.82 3.34
C ILE A 30 -0.25 13.24 4.43
N PHE A 31 0.28 12.29 5.19
CA PHE A 31 1.15 12.59 6.32
C PHE A 31 2.59 12.92 5.90
N THR A 32 3.08 12.34 4.81
CA THR A 32 4.43 12.63 4.30
C THR A 32 4.46 13.79 3.32
N GLY A 33 3.32 14.15 2.71
CA GLY A 33 3.26 15.09 1.59
C GLY A 33 3.95 14.57 0.33
N ALA A 34 4.19 13.27 0.24
CA ALA A 34 4.95 12.62 -0.83
C ALA A 34 4.31 11.27 -1.19
N PRO A 35 4.45 10.79 -2.44
CA PRO A 35 3.90 9.50 -2.83
C PRO A 35 4.46 8.37 -1.94
N PRO A 36 3.77 7.22 -1.79
CA PRO A 36 4.19 6.13 -0.90
C PRO A 36 5.57 5.52 -1.19
N PHE A 37 6.10 5.69 -2.41
CA PHE A 37 7.37 5.14 -2.87
C PHE A 37 8.20 6.22 -3.59
N PRO A 38 8.58 7.32 -2.91
CA PRO A 38 9.17 8.49 -3.56
C PRO A 38 10.56 8.20 -4.16
N GLU A 39 11.22 7.14 -3.71
CA GLU A 39 12.54 6.70 -4.19
C GLU A 39 12.48 5.92 -5.52
N ILE A 40 11.30 5.47 -5.93
CA ILE A 40 11.12 4.64 -7.13
C ILE A 40 10.53 5.50 -8.25
N ARG A 41 11.33 5.74 -9.29
CA ARG A 41 10.96 6.65 -10.40
C ARG A 41 9.92 6.11 -11.37
N HIS A 42 9.78 4.79 -11.48
CA HIS A 42 8.96 4.15 -12.51
C HIS A 42 7.82 3.36 -11.89
N ASP A 43 6.59 3.65 -12.30
CA ASP A 43 5.39 2.97 -11.81
C ASP A 43 5.45 1.45 -12.00
N ALA A 44 5.99 0.99 -13.13
CA ALA A 44 6.20 -0.45 -13.36
C ALA A 44 7.12 -1.09 -12.31
N ALA A 45 8.16 -0.36 -11.87
CA ALA A 45 9.06 -0.83 -10.81
C ALA A 45 8.37 -0.81 -9.43
N VAL A 46 7.51 0.18 -9.16
CA VAL A 46 6.66 0.21 -7.95
C VAL A 46 5.75 -1.01 -7.93
N THR A 47 5.00 -1.25 -9.01
CA THR A 47 4.10 -2.40 -9.15
C THR A 47 4.85 -3.71 -8.92
N PHE A 48 5.99 -3.91 -9.59
CA PHE A 48 6.81 -5.11 -9.42
C PHE A 48 7.24 -5.31 -7.96
N ARG A 49 7.71 -4.27 -7.27
CA ARG A 49 8.12 -4.37 -5.85
C ARG A 49 6.94 -4.68 -4.93
N VAL A 50 5.82 -4.01 -5.13
CA VAL A 50 4.61 -4.17 -4.31
C VAL A 50 4.01 -5.58 -4.47
N MET A 51 4.04 -6.14 -5.68
CA MET A 51 3.71 -7.55 -5.94
C MET A 51 4.66 -8.50 -5.20
N ASN A 52 5.95 -8.16 -5.12
CA ASN A 52 6.96 -8.88 -4.31
C ASN A 52 6.91 -8.54 -2.81
N ARG A 53 5.74 -8.14 -2.29
CA ARG A 53 5.49 -7.84 -0.87
C ARG A 53 6.31 -6.68 -0.29
N PHE A 54 6.98 -5.87 -1.12
CA PHE A 54 7.61 -4.63 -0.65
C PHE A 54 6.55 -3.66 -0.14
N ARG A 55 6.84 -2.96 0.97
CA ARG A 55 5.97 -1.97 1.60
C ARG A 55 6.77 -0.73 1.98
N PRO A 56 6.14 0.46 2.02
CA PRO A 56 6.81 1.67 2.47
C PRO A 56 7.37 1.52 3.89
N SER A 57 8.49 2.18 4.15
CA SER A 57 9.05 2.25 5.50
C SER A 57 8.29 3.27 6.35
N ARG A 58 8.23 3.04 7.66
CA ARG A 58 7.64 3.99 8.61
C ARG A 58 8.39 5.33 8.55
N PRO A 59 7.70 6.47 8.34
CA PRO A 59 8.31 7.78 8.43
C PRO A 59 8.82 8.06 9.86
N ALA A 60 9.92 8.82 9.98
CA ALA A 60 10.53 9.14 11.27
C ALA A 60 9.63 10.01 12.18
N GLN A 61 8.71 10.79 11.58
CA GLN A 61 7.83 11.72 12.28
C GLN A 61 6.41 11.67 11.68
N GLY A 62 5.44 12.24 12.38
CA GLY A 62 4.05 12.36 11.91
C GLY A 62 3.15 11.16 12.24
N PHE A 63 3.70 9.98 12.53
CA PHE A 63 2.93 8.78 12.85
C PHE A 63 3.07 8.35 14.30
N THR A 64 1.95 8.29 15.02
CA THR A 64 1.86 7.53 16.28
C THR A 64 1.92 6.03 16.00
N ASP A 65 2.31 5.23 17.00
CA ASP A 65 2.35 3.76 16.84
C ASP A 65 0.98 3.18 16.49
N GLY A 66 -0.09 3.73 17.07
CA GLY A 66 -1.45 3.30 16.80
C GLY A 66 -1.86 3.54 15.34
N LEU A 67 -1.60 4.74 14.82
CA LEU A 67 -1.91 5.07 13.43
C LEU A 67 -1.07 4.25 12.46
N TRP A 68 0.23 4.08 12.74
CA TRP A 68 1.10 3.27 11.90
C TRP A 68 0.61 1.81 11.80
N ARG A 69 0.21 1.19 12.91
CA ARG A 69 -0.37 -0.16 12.90
C ARG A 69 -1.63 -0.26 12.03
N VAL A 70 -2.47 0.77 12.01
CA VAL A 70 -3.66 0.80 11.13
C VAL A 70 -3.22 0.84 9.67
N VAL A 71 -2.27 1.69 9.32
CA VAL A 71 -1.71 1.79 7.97
C VAL A 71 -1.05 0.48 7.52
N GLU A 72 -0.29 -0.19 8.39
CA GLU A 72 0.29 -1.51 8.09
C GLU A 72 -0.77 -2.56 7.80
N ARG A 73 -1.87 -2.58 8.58
CA ARG A 73 -3.00 -3.50 8.35
C ARG A 73 -3.68 -3.28 7.01
N CYS A 74 -3.76 -2.04 6.54
CA CYS A 74 -4.29 -1.73 5.21
C CYS A 74 -3.48 -2.41 4.09
N TRP A 75 -2.19 -2.69 4.30
CA TRP A 75 -1.34 -3.33 3.30
C TRP A 75 -1.05 -4.82 3.55
N ALA A 76 -1.74 -5.42 4.51
CA ALA A 76 -1.69 -6.85 4.80
C ALA A 76 -2.08 -7.69 3.58
N HIS A 77 -2.01 -9.02 3.74
CA HIS A 77 -2.56 -9.93 2.75
C HIS A 77 -4.04 -9.59 2.50
N PHE A 78 -4.52 -9.70 1.26
CA PHE A 78 -5.86 -9.18 0.89
C PHE A 78 -7.02 -9.82 1.67
N ASN A 79 -6.83 -11.02 2.21
CA ASN A 79 -7.79 -11.71 3.10
C ASN A 79 -7.76 -11.21 4.56
N ASP A 80 -6.70 -10.52 4.96
CA ASP A 80 -6.45 -10.06 6.34
C ASP A 80 -6.60 -8.53 6.48
N ARG A 81 -6.83 -7.83 5.37
CA ARG A 81 -7.14 -6.40 5.39
C ARG A 81 -8.49 -6.18 6.09
N PRO A 82 -8.66 -5.07 6.84
CA PRO A 82 -9.91 -4.76 7.52
C PRO A 82 -11.13 -4.68 6.60
#